data_AF-A0A2V9A9K9-F1
#
_entry.id   AF-A0A2V9A9K9-F1
#
_cell.length_a   1.000
_cell.length_b   1.000
_cell.length_c   1.000
_cell.angle_alpha   90.00
_cell.angle_beta   90.00
_cell.angle_gamma   90.00
#
_symmetry.space_group_name_H-M   'P 1'
#
loop_
_entity.id
_entity.type
_entity.pdbx_description
1 polymer ?
#
loop_
_entity_poly.entity_id
_entity_poly.type
_entity_poly.pdbx_seq_one_letter_code
_entity_poly.pdbx_strand_id
1 'polypeptide(L)'
;MPILKAPPAQPKNETLQLRVSQDLKFRLMRYADFIHANASYVVTAALERLFGKDAEFQEFLASYKPPESGDHSGEEKTLYNSKNSPTK
;
A
#
# COMPACT_ATOMS: atom_id res chain seq x y z
N MET A 1 31.92 -6.41 24.37
CA MET A 1 30.71 -5.55 24.37
C MET A 1 29.57 -6.33 23.73
N PRO A 2 28.37 -6.39 24.30
CA PRO A 2 27.26 -7.09 23.67
C PRO A 2 26.76 -6.25 22.48
N ILE A 3 26.77 -6.84 21.29
CA ILE A 3 26.21 -6.22 20.09
C ILE A 3 24.68 -6.34 20.21
N LEU A 4 24.03 -5.24 20.57
CA LEU A 4 22.57 -5.13 20.51
C LEU A 4 22.14 -5.32 19.06
N LYS A 5 21.45 -6.43 18.77
CA LYS A 5 20.88 -6.68 17.44
C LYS A 5 19.89 -5.56 17.12
N ALA A 6 19.97 -5.03 15.89
CA ALA A 6 19.05 -4.00 15.43
C ALA A 6 17.60 -4.50 15.52
N PRO A 7 16.64 -3.62 15.87
CA PRO A 7 15.22 -3.99 15.87
C PRO A 7 14.79 -4.46 14.48
N PRO A 8 13.91 -5.47 14.38
CA PRO A 8 13.36 -5.89 13.09
C PRO A 8 12.67 -4.72 12.39
N ALA A 9 12.90 -4.59 11.08
CA ALA A 9 12.30 -3.54 10.26
C ALA A 9 10.77 -3.59 10.40
N GLN A 10 10.17 -2.43 10.67
CA GLN A 10 8.73 -2.34 10.83
C GLN A 10 8.03 -2.70 9.51
N PRO A 11 6.90 -3.43 9.56
CA PRO A 11 6.12 -3.71 8.36
C PRO A 11 5.70 -2.40 7.70
N LYS A 12 5.95 -2.28 6.38
CA LYS A 12 5.53 -1.15 5.57
C LYS A 12 4.02 -1.23 5.37
N ASN A 13 3.27 -0.69 6.33
CA ASN A 13 1.82 -0.60 6.27
C ASN A 13 1.41 0.71 5.61
N GLU A 14 0.52 0.63 4.62
CA GLU A 14 -0.08 1.80 3.98
C GLU A 14 -1.56 1.93 4.38
N THR A 15 -2.06 3.17 4.43
CA THR A 15 -3.47 3.45 4.77
C THR A 15 -4.28 3.71 3.52
N LEU A 16 -5.30 2.88 3.28
CA LEU A 16 -6.28 3.08 2.21
C LEU A 16 -7.49 3.86 2.74
N GLN A 17 -7.70 5.08 2.23
CA GLN A 17 -8.91 5.86 2.50
C GLN A 17 -9.91 5.72 1.34
N LEU A 18 -11.11 5.22 1.63
CA LEU A 18 -12.14 4.95 0.61
C LEU A 18 -13.49 5.57 1.01
N ARG A 19 -14.17 6.20 0.03
CA ARG A 19 -15.57 6.62 0.18
C ARG A 19 -16.48 5.51 -0.33
N VAL A 20 -17.39 5.03 0.52
CA VAL A 20 -18.35 3.97 0.20
C VAL A 20 -19.79 4.43 0.40
N SER A 21 -20.73 3.75 -0.24
CA SER A 21 -22.15 3.96 0.03
C SER A 21 -22.50 3.54 1.47
N GLN A 22 -23.53 4.17 2.02
CA GLN A 22 -24.00 3.87 3.38
C GLN A 22 -24.44 2.40 3.51
N ASP A 23 -25.12 1.89 2.50
CA ASP A 23 -25.56 0.48 2.45
C ASP A 23 -24.37 -0.49 2.45
N LEU A 24 -23.33 -0.21 1.65
CA LEU A 24 -22.13 -1.05 1.62
C LEU A 24 -21.41 -1.04 2.98
N LYS A 25 -21.29 0.14 3.62
CA LYS A 25 -20.73 0.26 4.96
C LYS A 25 -21.52 -0.56 5.98
N PHE A 26 -22.86 -0.49 5.92
CA PHE A 26 -23.73 -1.26 6.83
C PHE A 26 -23.51 -2.76 6.67
N ARG A 27 -23.52 -3.27 5.43
CA ARG A 27 -23.28 -4.69 5.15
C ARG A 27 -21.88 -5.14 5.58
N LEU A 28 -20.87 -4.32 5.33
CA LEU A 28 -19.49 -4.59 5.76
C LEU A 28 -19.40 -4.74 7.28
N MET A 29 -20.00 -3.84 8.05
CA MET A 29 -20.00 -3.91 9.52
C MET A 29 -20.73 -5.16 10.02
N ARG A 30 -21.91 -5.47 9.48
CA ARG A 30 -22.66 -6.68 9.87
C ARG A 30 -21.93 -7.96 9.55
N TYR A 31 -21.23 -8.00 8.42
CA TYR A 31 -20.43 -9.16 8.06
C TYR A 31 -19.22 -9.32 8.99
N ALA A 32 -18.54 -8.22 9.32
CA ALA A 32 -17.44 -8.23 10.27
C ALA A 32 -17.88 -8.77 11.64
N ASP A 33 -19.02 -8.30 12.15
CA ASP A 33 -19.61 -8.79 13.40
C ASP A 33 -19.92 -10.30 13.33
N PHE A 34 -20.50 -10.76 12.22
CA PHE A 34 -20.87 -12.16 12.00
C PHE A 34 -19.67 -13.11 12.05
N ILE A 35 -18.51 -12.69 11.53
CA ILE A 35 -17.28 -13.50 11.54
C ILE A 35 -16.37 -13.19 12.74
N HIS A 36 -16.83 -12.38 13.70
CA HIS A 36 -16.05 -11.92 14.85
C HIS A 36 -14.72 -11.24 14.47
N ALA A 37 -14.74 -10.46 13.39
CA ALA A 37 -13.59 -9.69 12.91
C ALA A 37 -13.91 -8.20 12.84
N ASN A 38 -12.96 -7.41 12.32
CA ASN A 38 -13.16 -5.98 12.06
C ASN A 38 -13.34 -5.72 10.55
N ALA A 39 -13.89 -4.54 10.23
CA ALA A 39 -14.14 -4.15 8.85
C ALA A 39 -12.86 -4.11 7.99
N SER A 40 -11.73 -3.69 8.56
CA SER A 40 -10.45 -3.64 7.84
C SER A 40 -10.00 -5.04 7.40
N TYR A 41 -10.11 -6.04 8.28
CA TYR A 41 -9.80 -7.43 7.96
C TYR A 41 -10.66 -7.94 6.82
N VAL A 42 -11.97 -7.67 6.86
CA VAL A 42 -12.90 -8.08 5.78
C VAL A 42 -12.49 -7.46 4.45
N VAL A 43 -12.15 -6.16 4.44
CA VAL A 43 -11.70 -5.47 3.23
C VAL A 43 -10.40 -6.09 2.70
N THR A 44 -9.40 -6.27 3.55
CA THR A 44 -8.12 -6.88 3.15
C THR A 44 -8.32 -8.29 2.61
N ALA A 45 -9.03 -9.15 3.33
CA ALA A 45 -9.29 -10.53 2.90
C ALA A 45 -10.10 -10.61 1.60
N ALA A 46 -11.06 -9.69 1.41
CA ALA A 46 -11.83 -9.61 0.17
C ALA A 46 -10.96 -9.19 -1.02
N LEU A 47 -10.07 -8.21 -0.83
CA LEU A 47 -9.14 -7.75 -1.87
C LEU A 47 -8.11 -8.83 -2.22
N GLU A 48 -7.48 -9.45 -1.22
CA GLU A 48 -6.53 -10.56 -1.43
C GLU A 48 -7.19 -11.72 -2.19
N ARG A 49 -8.44 -12.06 -1.82
CA ARG A 49 -9.21 -13.10 -2.50
C ARG A 49 -9.60 -12.71 -3.92
N LEU A 50 -9.94 -11.44 -4.16
CA LEU A 50 -10.27 -10.94 -5.49
C LEU A 50 -9.05 -11.02 -6.40
N PHE A 51 -7.93 -10.46 -5.95
CA PHE A 51 -6.68 -10.43 -6.71
C PHE A 51 -6.19 -11.85 -7.01
N GLY A 52 -6.20 -12.76 -6.03
CA GLY A 52 -5.73 -14.13 -6.23
C GLY A 52 -6.62 -14.99 -7.15
N LYS A 53 -7.87 -14.59 -7.38
CA LYS A 53 -8.80 -15.33 -8.27
C LYS A 53 -8.86 -14.78 -9.69
N ASP A 54 -8.46 -13.53 -9.87
CA ASP A 54 -8.51 -12.86 -11.16
C ASP A 54 -7.22 -13.15 -11.95
N ALA A 55 -7.31 -14.14 -12.85
CA ALA A 55 -6.15 -14.58 -13.64
C ALA A 55 -5.63 -13.47 -14.58
N GLU A 56 -6.52 -12.67 -15.16
CA GLU A 56 -6.15 -11.53 -16.00
C GLU A 56 -5.38 -10.49 -15.17
N PHE A 57 -5.86 -10.20 -13.96
CA PHE A 57 -5.16 -9.31 -13.05
C PHE A 57 -3.78 -9.87 -12.62
N GLN A 58 -3.65 -11.18 -12.41
CA GLN A 58 -2.36 -11.80 -12.08
C GLN A 58 -1.36 -11.72 -13.25
N GLU A 59 -1.81 -11.97 -14.47
CA GLU A 59 -0.99 -11.81 -15.68
C GLU A 59 -0.55 -10.35 -15.85
N PHE A 60 -1.47 -9.40 -15.64
CA PHE A 60 -1.16 -7.97 -15.62
C PHE A 60 -0.12 -7.62 -14.54
N LEU A 61 -0.30 -8.11 -13.30
CA LEU A 61 0.64 -7.86 -12.21
C LEU A 61 2.04 -8.43 -12.49
N ALA A 62 2.15 -9.60 -13.13
CA ALA A 62 3.43 -10.19 -13.49
C ALA A 62 4.23 -9.32 -14.49
N SER A 63 3.54 -8.50 -15.28
CA SER A 63 4.18 -7.54 -16.20
C SER A 63 4.63 -6.24 -15.52
N TYR A 64 4.24 -6.01 -14.27
CA TYR A 64 4.53 -4.76 -13.55
C TYR A 64 5.73 -4.91 -12.62
N LYS A 65 6.79 -4.12 -12.81
CA LYS A 65 7.86 -3.98 -11.82
C LYS A 65 7.40 -2.98 -10.76
N PRO A 66 7.26 -3.37 -9.47
CA PRO A 66 6.95 -2.42 -8.41
C PRO A 66 7.99 -1.29 -8.43
N PRO A 67 7.60 -0.03 -8.17
CA PRO A 67 8.59 1.02 -7.96
C PRO A 67 9.53 0.54 -6.84
N GLU A 68 10.82 0.44 -7.16
CA GLU A 68 11.84 0.14 -6.15
C GLU A 68 11.63 1.12 -5.01
N SER A 69 11.28 0.60 -3.83
CA SER A 69 11.14 1.42 -2.65
C SER A 69 12.52 1.96 -2.33
N GLY A 70 12.82 3.17 -2.81
CA GLY A 70 14.06 3.87 -2.55
C GLY A 70 14.25 3.97 -1.05
N ASP A 71 15.27 3.30 -0.54
CA ASP A 71 15.85 3.62 0.75
C ASP A 71 16.34 5.06 0.69
N HIS A 72 15.53 6.01 1.16
CA HIS A 72 15.99 7.36 1.49
C HIS A 72 16.79 7.31 2.80
N SER A 73 17.94 6.64 2.75
CA SER A 73 19.02 6.78 3.71
C SER A 73 20.27 7.15 2.92
N GLY A 74 20.49 8.45 2.74
CA GLY A 74 21.61 8.99 1.98
C GLY A 74 21.41 10.48 1.74
N GLU A 75 22.04 11.28 2.57
CA GLU A 75 22.16 12.72 2.41
C GLU A 75 22.79 13.04 1.05
N GLU A 76 22.15 13.85 0.21
CA GLU A 76 22.91 14.67 -0.74
C GLU A 76 22.22 16.02 -0.97
N LYS A 77 22.81 17.05 -0.35
CA LYS A 77 22.58 18.44 -0.70
C LYS A 77 23.12 18.66 -2.11
N THR A 78 22.26 18.98 -3.07
CA THR A 78 22.69 19.76 -4.23
C THR A 78 21.82 21.02 -4.36
N LEU A 79 22.47 22.13 -4.06
CA LEU A 79 22.04 23.49 -4.34
C LEU A 79 21.96 23.72 -5.86
N TYR A 80 20.97 24.53 -6.26
CA TYR A 80 20.96 25.46 -7.41
C TYR A 80 21.22 24.95 -8.85
N ASN A 81 20.16 25.13 -9.64
CA ASN A 81 20.11 25.93 -10.88
C ASN A 81 20.63 25.32 -12.20
N SER A 82 19.72 25.14 -13.17
CA SER A 82 19.88 25.78 -14.48
C SER A 82 18.57 25.72 -15.30
N LYS A 83 18.01 26.90 -15.55
CA LYS A 83 17.47 27.40 -16.82
C LYS A 83 16.96 26.34 -17.82
N ASN A 84 15.66 26.41 -18.13
CA ASN A 84 15.17 26.53 -19.51
C ASN A 84 13.65 26.80 -19.51
N SER A 85 13.29 28.08 -19.69
CA SER A 85 11.97 28.46 -20.20
C SER A 85 12.14 28.79 -21.69
N PRO A 86 11.48 28.08 -22.62
CA PRO A 86 11.42 28.53 -23.99
C PRO A 86 10.24 29.52 -24.14
N THR A 87 10.58 30.78 -24.40
CA THR A 87 9.68 31.74 -25.04
C THR A 87 9.46 31.32 -26.49
N LYS A 88 8.20 31.07 -26.88
CA LYS A 88 7.58 31.74 -28.02
C LYS A 88 6.07 31.60 -27.97
#